data_AF-A0A9X8VAI5-F1
#
_entry.id   AF-A0A9X8VAI5-F1
#
_cell.length_a   1.000
_cell.length_b   1.000
_cell.length_c   1.000
_cell.angle_alpha   90.00
_cell.angle_beta   90.00
_cell.angle_gamma   90.00
#
_symmetry.space_group_name_H-M   'P 1'
#
loop_
_entity.id
_entity.type
_entity.pdbx_description
1 polymer ?
#
loop_
_entity_poly.entity_id
_entity_poly.type
_entity_poly.pdbx_seq_one_letter_code
_entity_poly.pdbx_strand_id
1 'polypeptide(L)'
;MTSMHVLSLEQAYQLALRTLRNNGFNQAHAEAVAQNVTQGERDGCASHGLYRLLGCVRSLRAGKVSADAMPRLLDQAPAILRA
;
A
#
# COMPACT_ATOMS: atom_id res chain seq x y z
N MET A 1 -17.08 24.21 1.19
CA MET A 1 -15.67 24.62 1.09
C MET A 1 -14.80 23.45 1.51
N THR A 2 -13.88 22.98 0.67
CA THR A 2 -12.88 21.97 1.05
C THR A 2 -11.66 22.67 1.63
N SER A 3 -11.29 22.37 2.88
CA SER A 3 -10.07 22.85 3.52
C SER A 3 -8.88 21.98 3.13
N MET A 4 -7.80 22.57 2.63
CA MET A 4 -6.53 21.87 2.40
C MET A 4 -5.86 21.54 3.73
N HIS A 5 -5.28 20.35 3.85
CA HIS A 5 -4.51 19.92 5.02
C HIS A 5 -3.11 19.52 4.57
N VAL A 6 -2.09 20.08 5.23
CA VAL A 6 -0.68 19.72 5.00
C VAL A 6 -0.31 18.62 5.97
N LEU A 7 0.30 17.55 5.46
CA LEU A 7 0.81 16.44 6.24
C LEU A 7 2.33 16.37 6.10
N SER A 8 3.01 16.02 7.19
CA SER A 8 4.36 15.48 7.11
C SER A 8 4.35 14.09 6.46
N LEU A 9 5.50 13.65 5.95
CA LEU A 9 5.65 12.30 5.38
C LEU A 9 5.33 11.21 6.40
N GLU A 10 5.69 11.41 7.68
CA GLU A 10 5.34 10.49 8.76
C GLU A 10 3.82 10.43 8.96
N GLN A 11 3.13 11.56 8.96
CA GLN A 11 1.67 11.57 9.06
C GLN A 11 1.00 10.89 7.85
N ALA A 12 1.55 11.06 6.64
CA ALA A 12 1.09 10.36 5.45
C ALA A 12 1.29 8.84 5.57
N TYR A 13 2.47 8.39 6.03
CA TYR A 13 2.75 6.97 6.28
C TYR A 13 1.79 6.38 7.31
N GLN A 14 1.62 7.04 8.45
CA GLN A 14 0.74 6.56 9.51
C GLN A 14 -0.73 6.54 9.09
N LEU A 15 -1.16 7.51 8.27
CA LEU A 15 -2.49 7.50 7.67
C LEU A 15 -2.68 6.29 6.75
N ALA A 16 -1.71 6.02 5.89
CA ALA A 16 -1.75 4.87 4.98
C ALA A 16 -1.76 3.53 5.74
N LEU A 17 -0.84 3.35 6.69
CA LEU A 17 -0.72 2.15 7.50
C LEU A 17 -2.02 1.87 8.26
N ARG A 18 -2.55 2.84 9.00
CA ARG A 18 -3.84 2.68 9.72
C ARG A 18 -4.99 2.38 8.79
N THR A 19 -5.06 3.05 7.64
CA THR A 19 -6.11 2.82 6.64
C THR A 19 -6.09 1.37 6.16
N LEU A 20 -4.92 0.83 5.83
CA LEU A 20 -4.77 -0.54 5.33
C LEU A 20 -5.07 -1.57 6.43
N ARG A 21 -4.50 -1.42 7.63
CA ARG A 21 -4.73 -2.32 8.76
C ARG A 21 -6.21 -2.35 9.17
N ASN A 22 -6.87 -1.20 9.24
CA ASN A 22 -8.28 -1.11 9.57
C ASN A 22 -9.20 -1.69 8.49
N ASN A 23 -8.70 -1.91 7.27
CA ASN A 23 -9.44 -2.56 6.19
C ASN A 23 -9.06 -4.03 6.00
N GLY A 24 -8.28 -4.62 6.91
CA GLY A 24 -8.03 -6.06 6.97
C GLY A 24 -6.74 -6.53 6.31
N PHE A 25 -5.92 -5.64 5.73
CA PHE A 25 -4.59 -6.03 5.25
C PHE A 25 -3.71 -6.48 6.42
N ASN A 26 -2.91 -7.54 6.21
CA ASN A 26 -1.90 -7.97 7.16
C ASN A 26 -0.81 -6.89 7.35
N GLN A 27 0.05 -7.06 8.36
CA GLN A 27 1.08 -6.06 8.68
C GLN A 27 2.04 -5.84 7.51
N ALA A 28 2.56 -6.91 6.91
CA ALA A 28 3.56 -6.83 5.85
C ALA A 28 3.05 -6.11 4.59
N HIS A 29 1.83 -6.39 4.15
CA HIS A 29 1.21 -5.67 3.04
C HIS A 29 0.93 -4.22 3.39
N ALA A 30 0.43 -3.96 4.59
CA ALA A 30 0.10 -2.61 5.01
C ALA A 30 1.36 -1.72 5.06
N GLU A 31 2.47 -2.22 5.60
CA GLU A 31 3.75 -1.51 5.65
C GLU A 31 4.32 -1.28 4.25
N ALA A 32 4.38 -2.31 3.40
CA ALA A 32 4.94 -2.20 2.06
C ALA A 32 4.15 -1.19 1.19
N VAL A 33 2.82 -1.23 1.24
CA VAL A 33 1.98 -0.27 0.50
C VAL A 33 2.08 1.12 1.12
N ALA A 34 2.08 1.25 2.45
CA ALA A 34 2.23 2.55 3.12
C ALA A 34 3.55 3.23 2.75
N GLN A 35 4.66 2.49 2.73
CA GLN A 35 5.96 2.99 2.29
C GLN A 35 5.90 3.49 0.84
N ASN A 36 5.34 2.69 -0.08
CA ASN A 36 5.24 3.06 -1.49
C ASN A 36 4.42 4.34 -1.71
N VAL A 37 3.26 4.46 -1.08
CA VAL A 37 2.41 5.65 -1.26
C VAL A 37 3.04 6.89 -0.60
N THR A 38 3.73 6.75 0.54
CA THR A 38 4.45 7.87 1.16
C THR A 38 5.60 8.36 0.28
N GLN A 39 6.32 7.46 -0.40
CA GLN A 39 7.32 7.85 -1.39
C GLN A 39 6.68 8.55 -2.59
N GLY A 40 5.52 8.07 -3.05
CA GLY A 40 4.72 8.75 -4.07
C GLY A 40 4.38 10.20 -3.70
N GLU A 41 4.00 10.46 -2.44
CA GLU A 41 3.78 11.83 -1.95
C GLU A 41 5.07 12.65 -1.88
N ARG A 42 6.16 12.07 -1.35
CA ARG A 42 7.48 12.73 -1.27
C ARG A 42 7.95 13.21 -2.64
N ASP A 43 7.72 12.39 -3.67
CA ASP A 43 8.23 12.61 -5.02
C ASP A 43 7.26 13.44 -5.89
N GLY A 44 6.16 13.94 -5.32
CA GLY A 44 5.15 14.73 -6.04
C GLY A 44 4.29 13.91 -7.02
N CYS A 45 4.37 12.59 -6.97
CA CYS A 45 3.63 11.68 -7.84
C CYS A 45 2.28 11.30 -7.20
N ALA A 46 1.39 12.28 -7.07
CA ALA A 46 0.12 12.14 -6.34
C ALA A 46 -0.75 10.96 -6.81
N SER A 47 -0.73 10.62 -8.11
CA SER A 47 -1.46 9.47 -8.65
C SER A 47 -0.95 8.11 -8.15
N HIS A 48 0.26 8.07 -7.58
CA HIS A 48 0.88 6.92 -6.91
C HIS A 48 1.03 7.12 -5.39
N GLY A 49 0.52 8.24 -4.85
CA GLY A 49 0.51 8.56 -3.42
C GLY A 49 -0.72 8.02 -2.67
N LEU A 50 -1.16 8.73 -1.64
CA LEU A 50 -2.28 8.38 -0.75
C LEU A 50 -3.59 8.10 -1.50
N TYR A 51 -3.77 8.71 -2.67
CA TYR A 51 -4.90 8.44 -3.56
C TYR A 51 -5.08 6.94 -3.86
N ARG A 52 -3.97 6.16 -3.93
CA ARG A 52 -4.02 4.73 -4.23
C ARG A 52 -4.69 3.88 -3.15
N LEU A 53 -4.77 4.37 -1.91
CA LEU A 53 -5.44 3.65 -0.82
C LEU A 53 -6.91 3.38 -1.13
N LEU A 54 -7.59 4.29 -1.84
CA LEU A 54 -8.97 4.10 -2.29
C LEU A 54 -9.10 2.84 -3.18
N GLY A 55 -8.16 2.65 -4.10
CA GLY A 55 -8.09 1.50 -4.98
C GLY A 55 -7.76 0.20 -4.25
N CYS A 56 -6.76 0.23 -3.36
CA CYS A 56 -6.36 -0.94 -2.56
C CYS A 56 -7.53 -1.48 -1.73
N VAL A 57 -8.21 -0.60 -0.98
CA VAL A 57 -9.35 -0.98 -0.14
C VAL A 57 -10.52 -1.45 -0.98
N ARG A 58 -10.82 -0.77 -2.10
CA ARG A 58 -11.90 -1.18 -3.00
C ARG A 58 -11.66 -2.57 -3.59
N SER A 59 -10.44 -2.87 -4.03
CA SER A 59 -10.09 -4.18 -4.60
C SER A 59 -10.25 -5.31 -3.58
N LEU A 60 -9.82 -5.09 -2.33
CA LEU A 60 -9.99 -6.06 -1.26
C LEU A 60 -11.47 -6.31 -0.96
N ARG A 61 -12.26 -5.24 -0.77
CA ARG A 61 -13.71 -5.35 -0.52
C ARG A 61 -14.47 -6.01 -1.66
N ALA A 62 -13.97 -5.90 -2.89
CA ALA A 62 -14.54 -6.56 -4.06
C ALA A 62 -14.11 -8.04 -4.20
N GLY A 63 -13.34 -8.58 -3.26
CA GLY A 63 -12.84 -9.97 -3.29
C GLY A 63 -11.81 -10.24 -4.39
N LYS A 64 -11.19 -9.20 -4.95
CA LYS A 64 -10.25 -9.32 -6.08
C LYS A 64 -8.81 -9.62 -5.65
N VAL A 65 -8.49 -9.42 -4.38
CA VAL A 65 -7.16 -9.61 -3.82
C VAL A 65 -7.28 -10.26 -2.44
N SER A 66 -6.26 -11.02 -2.04
CA SER A 66 -6.09 -11.47 -0.66
C SER A 66 -5.34 -10.40 0.14
N ALA A 67 -5.74 -10.23 1.39
CA ALA A 67 -5.16 -9.27 2.32
C ALA A 67 -3.92 -9.80 3.06
N ASP A 68 -3.59 -11.08 2.87
CA ASP A 68 -2.64 -11.82 3.68
C ASP A 68 -1.83 -12.85 2.88
N ALA A 69 -1.95 -12.86 1.55
CA ALA A 69 -1.22 -13.75 0.68
C ALA A 69 0.29 -13.53 0.82
N MET A 70 0.99 -14.60 1.17
CA MET A 70 2.45 -14.61 1.18
C MET A 70 2.97 -15.15 -0.15
N PRO A 71 4.04 -14.57 -0.72
CA PRO A 71 4.64 -15.06 -1.96
C PRO A 71 5.16 -16.49 -1.77
N ARG A 72 5.02 -17.32 -2.82
CA ARG A 72 5.55 -18.69 -2.83
C ARG A 72 6.71 -18.75 -3.81
N LEU A 73 7.92 -18.75 -3.27
CA LEU A 73 9.14 -18.78 -4.08
C LEU A 73 9.39 -20.19 -4.62
N LEU A 74 9.67 -20.25 -5.91
CA LEU A 74 10.00 -21.46 -6.65
C LEU A 74 11.37 -21.25 -7.28
N ASP A 75 12.36 -22.01 -6.81
CA ASP A 75 13.70 -22.04 -7.40
C ASP A 75 13.63 -22.74 -8.75
N GLN A 76 13.79 -21.96 -9.82
CA GLN A 76 13.59 -22.43 -11.19
C GLN A 76 14.92 -22.64 -11.92
N ALA A 77 15.92 -21.82 -11.64
CA ALA A 77 17.26 -21.87 -12.22
C ALA A 77 18.22 -20.96 -11.41
N PRO A 78 19.55 -21.14 -11.54
CA PRO A 78 20.50 -20.23 -10.92
C PRO A 78 20.20 -18.76 -11.25
N ALA A 79 20.17 -17.92 -10.21
CA ALA A 79 19.85 -16.49 -10.28
C ALA A 79 18.41 -16.13 -10.74
N ILE A 80 17.48 -17.09 -10.84
CA ILE A 80 16.07 -16.85 -11.22
C ILE A 80 15.12 -17.47 -10.20
N LEU A 81 14.26 -16.64 -9.61
CA LEU A 81 13.12 -17.07 -8.79
C LEU A 81 11.81 -16.82 -9.53
N ARG A 82 10.89 -17.77 -9.43
CA ARG A 82 9.47 -17.56 -9.75
C ARG A 82 8.70 -17.33 -8.45
N ALA A 83 7.82 -16.34 -8.43
CA ALA A 83 7.01 -15.95 -7.28
C ALA A 83 5.52 -15.88 -7.66
#